data_AF-V6KZP3-F1
#
_entry.id   AF-V6KZP3-F1
#
_cell.length_a   1.000
_cell.length_b   1.000
_cell.length_c   1.000
_cell.angle_alpha   90.00
_cell.angle_beta   90.00
_cell.angle_gamma   90.00
#
_symmetry.space_group_name_H-M   'P 1'
#
loop_
_entity.id
_entity.type
_entity.pdbx_description
1 polymer ?
#
loop_
_entity_poly.entity_id
_entity_poly.type
_entity_poly.pdbx_seq_one_letter_code
_entity_poly.pdbx_strand_id
1 'polypeptide(L)'
;MARRPGPRPDSPTLRVGPSDWLWQRYGSVTVPSPSSVTVDLNRPCTAYDALARVDRLTLGDGAVRFAVFGDGSRLWRSPAVRRGTAPVPVHVPLTGVRTMRLVVEPVGPQRPVGRLVLADWAGSRISCR
;
A
#
# COMPACT_ATOMS: atom_id res chain seq x y z
N MET A 1 -3.67 -33.12 8.22
CA MET A 1 -3.61 -31.77 7.63
C MET A 1 -3.92 -30.76 8.73
N ALA A 2 -2.92 -30.01 9.22
CA ALA A 2 -3.16 -29.03 10.27
C ALA A 2 -3.83 -27.78 9.67
N ARG A 3 -5.03 -27.46 10.16
CA ARG A 3 -5.77 -26.25 9.83
C ARG A 3 -4.89 -25.06 10.20
N ARG A 4 -4.58 -24.16 9.26
CA ARG A 4 -3.88 -22.91 9.56
C ARG A 4 -4.66 -22.16 10.65
N PRO A 5 -4.02 -21.69 11.74
CA PRO A 5 -4.68 -20.85 12.73
C PRO A 5 -5.30 -19.64 12.02
N GLY A 6 -6.53 -19.27 12.42
CA GLY A 6 -7.18 -18.06 11.93
C GLY A 6 -6.40 -16.79 12.34
N PRO A 7 -6.70 -15.63 11.75
CA PRO A 7 -6.11 -14.36 12.14
C PRO A 7 -6.34 -14.09 13.63
N ARG A 8 -5.32 -13.61 14.35
CA ARG A 8 -5.50 -13.23 15.75
C ARG A 8 -6.30 -11.93 15.86
N PRO A 9 -7.16 -11.76 16.87
CA PRO A 9 -8.01 -10.57 17.03
C PRO A 9 -7.23 -9.24 17.09
N ASP A 10 -5.97 -9.30 17.53
CA ASP A 10 -5.04 -8.17 17.71
C ASP A 10 -4.11 -7.94 16.51
N SER A 11 -4.34 -8.61 15.38
CA SER A 11 -3.51 -8.45 14.19
C SER A 11 -3.83 -7.16 13.42
N PRO A 12 -2.89 -6.63 12.63
CA PRO A 12 -3.18 -5.54 11.72
C PRO A 12 -4.32 -5.91 10.76
N THR A 13 -5.32 -5.02 10.65
CA THR A 13 -6.55 -5.27 9.90
C THR A 13 -6.77 -4.18 8.87
N LEU A 14 -7.11 -4.57 7.64
CA LEU A 14 -7.49 -3.62 6.61
C LEU A 14 -8.89 -3.09 6.85
N ARG A 15 -9.07 -1.77 6.73
CA ARG A 15 -10.39 -1.17 6.53
C ARG A 15 -10.69 -1.24 5.04
N VAL A 16 -11.50 -2.22 4.65
CA VAL A 16 -11.99 -2.37 3.27
C VAL A 16 -13.35 -1.70 3.21
N GLY A 17 -13.48 -0.61 2.44
CA GLY A 17 -14.77 -0.03 2.10
C GLY A 17 -15.51 -0.89 1.07
N PRO A 18 -16.84 -0.76 0.92
CA PRO A 18 -17.62 -1.55 -0.04
C PRO A 18 -17.20 -1.38 -1.52
N SER A 19 -16.37 -0.39 -1.84
CA SER A 19 -15.84 -0.08 -3.18
C SER A 19 -14.34 -0.35 -3.38
N ASP A 20 -13.62 -0.84 -2.35
CA ASP A 20 -12.17 -1.01 -2.41
C ASP A 20 -11.78 -2.39 -2.94
N TRP A 21 -11.36 -2.47 -4.21
CA TRP A 21 -10.75 -3.68 -4.75
C TRP A 21 -9.33 -3.84 -4.24
N LEU A 22 -9.15 -4.66 -3.22
CA LEU A 22 -7.85 -5.00 -2.67
C LEU A 22 -7.61 -6.51 -2.77
N TRP A 23 -6.60 -6.90 -3.55
CA TRP A 23 -6.15 -8.29 -3.66
C TRP A 23 -4.86 -8.47 -2.87
N GLN A 24 -4.88 -9.36 -1.86
CA GLN A 24 -3.68 -9.78 -1.13
C GLN A 24 -3.15 -11.10 -1.71
N ARG A 25 -1.92 -11.09 -2.23
CA ARG A 25 -1.24 -12.31 -2.70
C ARG A 25 0.14 -12.36 -2.07
N TYR A 26 0.41 -13.40 -1.26
CA TYR A 26 1.72 -13.70 -0.68
C TYR A 26 2.56 -12.47 -0.25
N GLY A 27 1.98 -11.58 0.57
CA GLY A 27 2.68 -10.40 1.09
C GLY A 27 2.80 -9.21 0.15
N SER A 28 2.00 -9.13 -0.93
CA SER A 28 1.91 -7.91 -1.77
C SER A 28 0.49 -7.35 -1.77
N VAL A 29 0.37 -6.03 -1.89
CA VAL A 29 -0.90 -5.30 -1.98
C VAL A 29 -0.96 -4.53 -3.29
N THR A 30 -1.82 -4.97 -4.21
CA THR A 30 -2.03 -4.31 -5.50
C THR A 30 -3.33 -3.51 -5.48
N VAL A 31 -3.26 -2.26 -5.97
CA VAL A 31 -4.36 -1.29 -5.94
C VAL A 31 -4.40 -0.48 -7.24
N PRO A 32 -5.58 0.00 -7.68
CA PRO A 32 -5.66 0.99 -8.74
C PRO A 32 -5.14 2.36 -8.25
N SER A 33 -4.84 3.26 -9.17
CA SER A 33 -4.61 4.69 -8.89
C SER A 33 -5.78 5.53 -9.39
N PRO A 34 -6.31 6.47 -8.60
CA PRO A 34 -5.95 6.74 -7.20
C PRO A 34 -6.45 5.66 -6.25
N SER A 35 -5.78 5.50 -5.10
CA SER A 35 -6.27 4.64 -4.01
C SER A 35 -5.78 5.06 -2.63
N SER A 36 -6.51 4.62 -1.61
CA SER A 36 -6.21 4.83 -0.21
C SER A 36 -6.61 3.59 0.60
N VAL A 37 -5.63 2.85 1.11
CA VAL A 37 -5.84 1.66 1.94
C VAL A 37 -5.48 2.00 3.38
N THR A 38 -6.42 1.83 4.30
CA THR A 38 -6.19 2.07 5.73
C THR A 38 -6.02 0.75 6.47
N VAL A 39 -5.02 0.68 7.35
CA VAL A 39 -4.69 -0.46 8.19
C VAL A 39 -4.73 -0.03 9.64
N ASP A 40 -5.59 -0.66 10.44
CA ASP A 40 -5.56 -0.56 11.89
C ASP A 40 -4.49 -1.50 12.41
N LEU A 41 -3.51 -0.98 13.16
CA LEU A 41 -2.38 -1.79 13.61
C LEU A 41 -2.76 -2.74 14.75
N ASN A 42 -3.76 -2.37 15.57
CA ASN A 42 -4.35 -3.15 16.67
C ASN A 42 -3.38 -3.66 17.76
N ARG A 43 -2.08 -3.40 17.62
CA ARG A 43 -1.01 -3.73 18.56
C ARG A 43 0.20 -2.82 18.33
N PRO A 44 1.17 -2.79 19.26
CA PRO A 44 2.43 -2.08 19.05
C PRO A 44 3.22 -2.66 17.87
N CYS A 45 3.40 -1.87 16.82
CA CYS A 45 4.23 -2.20 15.67
C CYS A 45 5.40 -1.23 15.54
N THR A 46 6.51 -1.69 14.96
CA THR A 46 7.77 -0.94 14.91
C THR A 46 8.09 -0.42 13.53
N ALA A 47 7.72 -1.15 12.46
CA ALA A 47 8.05 -0.77 11.10
C ALA A 47 7.07 -1.31 10.06
N TYR A 48 6.97 -0.58 8.95
CA TYR A 48 6.42 -1.04 7.68
C TYR A 48 7.50 -1.03 6.60
N ASP A 49 7.61 -2.15 5.89
CA ASP A 49 8.57 -2.36 4.81
C ASP A 49 7.86 -2.85 3.54
N ALA A 50 8.24 -2.30 2.38
CA ALA A 50 7.71 -2.70 1.08
C ALA A 50 8.62 -2.23 -0.07
N LEU A 51 8.30 -2.67 -1.29
CA LEU A 51 8.76 -2.10 -2.54
C LEU A 51 7.58 -1.49 -3.31
N ALA A 52 7.59 -0.17 -3.48
CA ALA A 52 6.57 0.56 -4.23
C ALA A 52 6.89 0.58 -5.73
N ARG A 53 5.98 0.07 -6.56
CA ARG A 53 6.17 0.00 -8.02
C ARG A 53 4.87 0.14 -8.79
N VAL A 54 4.96 0.57 -10.04
CA VAL A 54 3.86 0.46 -11.00
C VAL A 54 3.89 -0.95 -11.60
N ASP A 55 2.78 -1.67 -11.49
CA ASP A 55 2.65 -3.04 -11.99
C ASP A 55 2.76 -3.09 -13.53
N ARG A 56 3.36 -4.16 -14.05
CA ARG A 56 3.59 -4.34 -15.49
C ARG A 56 2.29 -4.42 -16.30
N LEU A 57 1.19 -4.86 -15.69
CA LEU A 57 -0.16 -4.94 -16.26
C LEU A 57 -0.80 -3.55 -16.46
N THR A 58 -0.21 -2.49 -15.89
CA THR A 58 -0.61 -1.10 -16.19
C THR A 58 -0.56 -0.83 -17.68
N LEU A 59 -1.67 -0.35 -18.24
CA LEU A 59 -1.76 0.11 -19.62
C LEU A 59 -1.42 1.60 -19.71
N GLY A 60 -0.44 1.94 -20.53
CA GLY A 60 -0.03 3.32 -20.81
C GLY A 60 1.22 3.81 -20.05
N ASP A 61 1.45 5.12 -20.12
CA ASP A 61 2.63 5.85 -19.64
C ASP A 61 2.38 6.61 -18.31
N GLY A 62 1.31 6.24 -17.61
CA GLY A 62 0.91 6.85 -16.36
C GLY A 62 2.02 6.80 -15.30
N ALA A 63 2.12 7.86 -14.51
CA ALA A 63 3.01 7.95 -13.37
C ALA A 63 2.18 8.15 -12.10
N VAL A 64 2.65 7.60 -10.99
CA VAL A 64 2.00 7.74 -9.68
C VAL A 64 3.00 8.18 -8.63
N ARG A 65 2.50 8.72 -7.52
CA ARG A 65 3.25 8.90 -6.29
C ARG A 65 2.64 8.04 -5.20
N PHE A 66 3.52 7.39 -4.46
CA PHE A 66 3.19 6.60 -3.30
C PHE A 66 3.42 7.44 -2.05
N ALA A 67 2.58 7.26 -1.04
CA ALA A 67 2.77 7.85 0.27
C ALA A 67 2.29 6.91 1.38
N VAL A 68 2.95 6.99 2.53
CA VAL A 68 2.53 6.32 3.75
C VAL A 68 2.22 7.39 4.79
N PHE A 69 1.05 7.29 5.40
CA PHE A 69 0.62 8.14 6.51
C PHE A 69 0.49 7.31 7.78
N GLY A 70 0.82 7.89 8.92
CA GLY A 70 0.53 7.37 10.26
C GLY A 70 -0.32 8.39 11.01
N ASP A 71 -1.48 7.96 11.50
CA ASP A 71 -2.43 8.79 12.25
C ASP A 71 -2.73 10.14 11.57
N GLY A 72 -2.83 10.12 10.23
CA GLY A 72 -3.11 11.28 9.39
C GLY A 72 -1.89 12.11 8.97
N SER A 73 -0.73 11.91 9.58
CA SER A 73 0.53 12.59 9.23
C SER A 73 1.31 11.81 8.18
N ARG A 74 1.86 12.49 7.16
CA ARG A 74 2.65 11.82 6.11
C ARG A 74 4.04 11.46 6.66
N LEU A 75 4.32 10.16 6.72
CA LEU A 75 5.58 9.62 7.21
C LEU A 75 6.58 9.37 6.08
N TRP A 76 6.10 9.05 4.88
CA TRP A 76 6.95 8.78 3.72
C TRP A 76 6.25 9.14 2.42
N ARG A 77 7.04 9.48 1.38
CA ARG A 77 6.55 9.74 0.03
C ARG A 77 7.61 9.39 -1.01
N SER A 78 7.21 8.80 -2.12
CA SER A 78 8.08 8.57 -3.28
C SER A 78 8.24 9.81 -4.17
N PRO A 79 9.28 9.83 -5.01
CA PRO A 79 9.27 10.52 -6.31
C PRO A 79 8.11 10.02 -7.20
N ALA A 80 7.93 10.64 -8.37
CA ALA A 80 7.02 10.08 -9.38
C ALA A 80 7.58 8.74 -9.90
N VAL A 81 6.78 7.69 -9.84
CA VAL A 81 7.13 6.33 -10.27
C VAL A 81 6.37 6.01 -11.55
N ARG A 82 7.08 5.47 -12.53
CA ARG A 82 6.53 5.05 -13.83
C ARG A 82 6.67 3.55 -14.00
N ARG A 83 5.84 2.99 -14.88
CA ARG A 83 6.00 1.60 -15.33
C ARG A 83 7.42 1.38 -15.87
N GLY A 84 8.05 0.28 -15.48
CA GLY A 84 9.40 -0.11 -15.92
C GLY A 84 10.55 0.57 -15.16
N THR A 85 10.27 1.48 -14.23
CA THR A 85 11.30 2.02 -13.32
C THR A 85 11.60 1.04 -12.19
N ALA A 86 12.79 1.15 -11.60
CA ALA A 86 13.16 0.35 -10.44
C ALA A 86 12.16 0.56 -9.29
N PRO A 87 11.75 -0.49 -8.55
CA PRO A 87 10.90 -0.34 -7.38
C PRO A 87 11.54 0.59 -6.35
N VAL A 88 10.73 1.41 -5.71
CA VAL A 88 11.20 2.34 -4.67
C VAL A 88 11.09 1.64 -3.31
N PRO A 89 12.20 1.48 -2.56
CA PRO A 89 12.15 0.93 -1.21
C PRO A 89 11.35 1.81 -0.25
N VAL A 90 10.53 1.18 0.56
CA VAL A 90 9.72 1.80 1.61
C VAL A 90 10.21 1.26 2.95
N HIS A 91 10.58 2.15 3.85
CA HIS A 91 10.82 1.86 5.26
C HIS A 91 10.21 2.98 6.10
N VAL A 92 9.26 2.64 6.96
CA VAL A 92 8.52 3.61 7.78
C VAL A 92 8.47 3.13 9.23
N PRO A 93 9.04 3.90 10.19
CA PRO A 93 8.85 3.64 11.61
C PRO A 93 7.38 3.79 12.01
N LEU A 94 6.86 2.82 12.77
CA LEU A 94 5.45 2.78 13.24
C LEU A 94 5.30 2.89 14.75
N THR A 95 6.38 3.17 15.48
CA THR A 95 6.31 3.27 16.95
C THR A 95 5.34 4.37 17.37
N GLY A 96 4.31 4.00 18.14
CA GLY A 96 3.26 4.93 18.59
C GLY A 96 2.15 5.20 17.57
N VAL A 97 2.27 4.70 16.34
CA VAL A 97 1.23 4.83 15.31
C VAL A 97 0.09 3.87 15.62
N ARG A 98 -1.16 4.32 15.46
CA ARG A 98 -2.36 3.46 15.61
C ARG A 98 -2.92 3.00 14.27
N THR A 99 -2.97 3.94 13.32
CA THR A 99 -3.53 3.72 11.98
C THR A 99 -2.49 4.07 10.94
N MET A 100 -2.20 3.13 10.04
CA MET A 100 -1.37 3.37 8.86
C MET A 100 -2.26 3.52 7.62
N ARG A 101 -1.93 4.43 6.71
CA ARG A 101 -2.63 4.56 5.43
C ARG A 101 -1.66 4.58 4.27
N LEU A 102 -1.86 3.66 3.33
CA LEU A 102 -1.12 3.55 2.07
C LEU A 102 -1.90 4.29 0.98
N VAL A 103 -1.26 5.26 0.35
CA VAL A 103 -1.90 6.13 -0.64
C VAL A 103 -1.15 6.08 -1.96
N VAL A 104 -1.89 6.00 -3.06
CA VAL A 104 -1.38 6.12 -4.42
C VAL A 104 -2.16 7.23 -5.14
N GLU A 105 -1.42 8.21 -5.66
CA GLU A 105 -1.99 9.36 -6.38
C GLU A 105 -1.42 9.42 -7.81
N PRO A 106 -2.24 9.75 -8.83
CA PRO A 106 -1.73 10.02 -10.17
C PRO A 106 -0.86 11.28 -10.21
N VAL A 107 0.14 11.30 -11.08
CA VAL A 107 0.99 12.47 -11.34
C VAL A 107 0.55 13.15 -12.64
N GLY A 108 0.27 14.45 -12.57
CA GLY A 108 -0.21 15.24 -13.69
C GLY A 108 -1.73 15.29 -13.80
N PRO A 109 -2.28 15.87 -14.88
CA PRO A 109 -3.72 16.02 -15.05
C PRO A 109 -4.42 14.65 -15.07
N GLN A 110 -5.59 14.58 -14.42
CA GLN A 110 -6.42 13.40 -14.33
C GLN A 110 -6.75 12.91 -15.75
N ARG A 111 -6.15 11.77 -16.13
CA ARG A 111 -6.38 11.15 -17.44
C ARG A 111 -7.81 10.56 -17.46
N PRO A 112 -8.46 10.50 -18.63
CA PRO A 112 -9.82 9.99 -18.76
C PRO A 112 -9.97 8.56 -18.21
N VAL A 113 -11.18 8.26 -17.75
CA VAL A 113 -11.62 6.94 -17.28
C VAL A 113 -11.28 5.88 -18.33
N GLY A 114 -10.49 4.87 -17.94
CA GLY A 114 -10.08 3.76 -18.83
C GLY A 114 -8.58 3.44 -18.84
N ARG A 115 -7.70 4.34 -18.35
CA ARG A 115 -6.29 4.03 -18.09
C ARG A 115 -6.09 3.64 -16.62
N LEU A 116 -6.23 2.35 -16.34
CA LEU A 116 -5.99 1.79 -15.02
C LEU A 116 -4.47 1.72 -14.77
N VAL A 117 -3.94 2.61 -13.94
CA VAL A 117 -2.59 2.42 -13.38
C VAL A 117 -2.71 1.53 -12.17
N LEU A 118 -2.10 0.35 -12.26
CA LEU A 118 -2.00 -0.59 -11.16
C LEU A 118 -0.70 -0.32 -10.42
N ALA A 119 -0.82 -0.08 -9.12
CA ALA A 119 0.27 0.17 -8.21
C ALA A 119 0.39 -1.02 -7.25
N ASP A 120 1.62 -1.36 -6.90
CA ASP A 120 1.91 -2.54 -6.08
C ASP A 120 2.84 -2.17 -4.93
N TRP A 121 2.43 -2.51 -3.72
CA TRP A 121 3.24 -2.52 -2.51
C TRP A 121 3.77 -3.95 -2.32
N ALA A 122 4.83 -4.28 -3.04
CA ALA A 122 5.38 -5.63 -3.09
C ALA A 122 6.15 -5.96 -1.81
N GLY A 123 5.98 -7.18 -1.29
CA GLY A 123 6.62 -7.59 -0.04
C GLY A 123 6.18 -6.78 1.18
N SER A 124 5.00 -6.14 1.11
CA SER A 124 4.33 -5.41 2.16
C SER A 124 4.30 -6.19 3.47
N ARG A 125 5.10 -5.73 4.44
CA ARG A 125 5.27 -6.35 5.75
C ARG A 125 5.14 -5.31 6.86
N ILE A 126 4.38 -5.67 7.89
CA ILE A 126 4.32 -4.93 9.16
C ILE A 126 5.03 -5.77 10.21
N SER A 127 5.98 -5.16 10.91
CA SER A 127 6.71 -5.80 12.01
C SER A 127 6.13 -5.34 13.34
N CYS A 128 5.65 -6.28 14.16
CA CYS A 128 5.07 -6.00 15.47
C CYS A 128 5.73 -6.85 16.56
N ARG A 129 5.69 -6.35 17.79
CA ARG A 129 6.15 -7.07 18.99
C ARG A 129 4.99 -7.84 19.60
#